data_AF-A0A439P004-F1
#
_entry.id   AF-A0A439P004-F1
#
_cell.length_a   1.000
_cell.length_b   1.000
_cell.length_c   1.000
_cell.angle_alpha   90.00
_cell.angle_beta   90.00
_cell.angle_gamma   90.00
#
_symmetry.space_group_name_H-M   'P 1'
#
loop_
_entity.id
_entity.type
_entity.pdbx_description
1 polymer ?
#
loop_
_entity_poly.entity_id
_entity_poly.type
_entity_poly.pdbx_seq_one_letter_code
_entity_poly.pdbx_strand_id
1 'polypeptide(L)'
;MSNGCGASTKTEAKYEPQIQDLDQQIAATRVEFDRLRLQSPKMTDEQKQVLQNRRADLETSLDEISADWERRLSQAREDLSAAQTAEAAEGKALAANQARRDEITKQLNELEKRRIPLARTDQIRRIAARWYSEKPEQVSEGEAGKIAAIWFGSLAVIAGLAGPITAMVALGLQRIAAQAESRSENRLSRLVRRLLLRWRWRRVRTVKVPVEVPVDREVEKRVEVPVEKVVKEILYVPVLTDDPDALRKALNEDLPAEVVDLVKVAAKGGRKRAGPA
;
A
#
# COMPACT_ATOMS: atom_id res chain seq x y z
N MET A 1 -58.19 -2.75 -21.24
CA MET A 1 -58.60 -4.13 -21.57
C MET A 1 -58.13 -4.45 -22.98
N SER A 2 -57.64 -5.67 -23.17
CA SER A 2 -57.41 -6.36 -24.45
C SER A 2 -56.28 -5.86 -25.37
N ASN A 3 -55.06 -6.36 -25.11
CA ASN A 3 -54.03 -6.57 -26.13
C ASN A 3 -53.33 -7.90 -25.79
N GLY A 4 -53.86 -9.02 -26.28
CA GLY A 4 -53.31 -10.35 -25.98
C GLY A 4 -53.83 -11.53 -26.82
N CYS A 5 -54.96 -11.42 -27.52
CA CYS A 5 -55.59 -12.58 -28.18
C CYS A 5 -55.06 -12.96 -29.60
N GLY A 6 -54.11 -12.23 -30.19
CA GLY A 6 -53.75 -12.41 -31.62
C GLY A 6 -52.62 -13.40 -31.94
N ALA A 7 -51.76 -13.73 -30.97
CA ALA A 7 -50.57 -14.56 -31.20
C ALA A 7 -50.80 -16.06 -30.92
N SER A 8 -51.69 -16.40 -29.97
CA SER A 8 -52.07 -17.78 -29.66
C SER A 8 -52.74 -18.46 -30.84
N THR A 9 -53.69 -17.77 -31.48
CA THR A 9 -54.54 -18.30 -32.55
C THR A 9 -53.77 -18.63 -33.84
N LYS A 10 -52.73 -17.86 -34.19
CA LYS A 10 -51.86 -18.17 -35.35
C LYS A 10 -50.96 -19.37 -35.10
N THR A 11 -50.56 -19.58 -33.85
CA THR A 11 -49.72 -20.70 -33.44
C THR A 11 -50.56 -21.98 -33.39
N GLU A 12 -51.75 -21.91 -32.80
CA GLU A 12 -52.77 -22.96 -32.81
C GLU A 12 -53.12 -23.41 -34.24
N ALA A 13 -53.43 -22.46 -35.14
CA ALA A 13 -53.76 -22.78 -36.53
C ALA A 13 -52.63 -23.46 -37.32
N LYS A 14 -51.37 -23.26 -36.92
CA LYS A 14 -50.19 -23.92 -37.54
C LYS A 14 -50.07 -25.38 -37.11
N TYR A 15 -50.44 -25.70 -35.87
CA TYR A 15 -50.33 -27.06 -35.31
C TYR A 15 -51.63 -27.86 -35.38
N GLU A 16 -52.76 -27.21 -35.62
CA GLU A 16 -54.08 -27.82 -35.84
C GLU A 16 -54.06 -29.05 -36.77
N PRO A 17 -53.44 -29.03 -37.97
CA PRO A 17 -53.41 -30.23 -38.81
C PRO A 17 -52.57 -31.38 -38.22
N GLN A 18 -51.53 -31.07 -37.45
CA GLN A 18 -50.71 -32.09 -36.76
C GLN A 18 -51.46 -32.70 -35.58
N ILE A 19 -52.24 -31.90 -34.87
CA ILE A 19 -53.12 -32.36 -33.78
C ILE A 19 -54.19 -33.28 -34.36
N GLN A 20 -54.82 -32.91 -35.47
CA GLN A 20 -55.84 -33.74 -36.12
C GLN A 20 -55.28 -35.07 -36.65
N ASP A 21 -54.08 -35.06 -37.23
CA ASP A 21 -53.40 -36.29 -37.66
C ASP A 21 -53.05 -37.18 -36.46
N LEU A 22 -52.55 -36.61 -35.36
CA LEU A 22 -52.31 -37.34 -34.12
C LEU A 22 -53.61 -37.91 -33.52
N ASP A 23 -54.71 -37.15 -33.54
CA ASP A 23 -56.00 -37.62 -33.05
C ASP A 23 -56.54 -38.78 -33.89
N GLN A 24 -56.36 -38.73 -35.21
CA GLN A 24 -56.71 -39.84 -36.11
C GLN A 24 -55.83 -41.07 -35.82
N GLN A 25 -54.53 -40.89 -35.62
CA GLN A 25 -53.62 -41.99 -35.26
C GLN A 25 -53.98 -42.58 -33.90
N ILE A 26 -54.32 -41.76 -32.90
CA ILE A 26 -54.79 -42.20 -31.59
C ILE A 26 -56.09 -42.99 -31.74
N ALA A 27 -57.05 -42.51 -32.52
CA ALA A 27 -58.32 -43.19 -32.74
C ALA A 27 -58.12 -44.54 -33.46
N ALA A 28 -57.31 -44.59 -34.51
CA ALA A 28 -56.98 -45.82 -35.23
C ALA A 28 -56.29 -46.84 -34.32
N THR A 29 -55.30 -46.38 -33.54
CA THR A 29 -54.57 -47.22 -32.57
C THR A 29 -55.50 -47.78 -31.49
N ARG A 30 -56.47 -46.99 -31.00
CA ARG A 30 -57.47 -47.45 -30.03
C ARG A 30 -58.35 -48.55 -30.60
N VAL A 31 -58.83 -48.40 -31.84
CA VAL A 31 -59.65 -49.42 -32.50
C VAL A 31 -58.85 -50.70 -32.74
N GLU A 32 -57.59 -50.58 -33.16
CA GLU A 32 -56.69 -51.73 -33.31
C GLU A 32 -56.43 -52.44 -31.98
N PHE A 33 -56.19 -51.68 -30.92
CA PHE A 33 -56.04 -52.20 -29.56
C PHE A 33 -57.30 -52.95 -29.10
N ASP A 34 -58.49 -52.38 -29.29
CA ASP A 34 -59.75 -53.02 -28.89
C ASP A 34 -60.01 -54.31 -29.69
N ARG A 35 -59.69 -54.32 -30.98
CA ARG A 35 -59.74 -55.53 -31.81
C ARG A 35 -58.79 -56.61 -31.28
N LEU A 36 -57.53 -56.26 -31.01
CA LEU A 36 -56.54 -57.19 -30.48
C LEU A 36 -56.94 -57.71 -29.09
N ARG A 37 -57.56 -56.87 -28.26
CA ARG A 37 -58.08 -57.24 -26.94
C ARG A 37 -59.22 -58.26 -27.03
N LEU A 38 -60.12 -58.11 -28.00
CA LEU A 38 -61.22 -59.06 -28.25
C LEU A 38 -60.74 -60.39 -28.83
N GLN A 39 -59.66 -60.37 -29.62
CA GLN A 39 -59.08 -61.57 -30.25
C GLN A 39 -58.11 -62.33 -29.35
N SER A 40 -57.55 -61.68 -28.33
CA SER A 40 -56.58 -62.30 -27.43
C SER A 40 -57.28 -63.22 -26.41
N PRO A 41 -56.70 -64.40 -26.11
CA PRO A 41 -57.19 -65.25 -25.03
C PRO A 41 -57.14 -64.51 -23.69
N LYS A 42 -58.12 -64.78 -22.81
CA LYS A 42 -58.13 -64.19 -21.47
C LYS A 42 -56.84 -64.56 -20.73
N MET A 43 -56.24 -63.57 -20.08
CA MET A 43 -55.03 -63.74 -19.30
C MET A 43 -55.18 -64.85 -18.26
N THR A 44 -54.23 -65.79 -18.24
CA THR A 44 -54.26 -66.92 -17.29
C THR A 44 -53.98 -66.43 -15.87
N ASP A 45 -54.39 -67.20 -14.87
CA ASP A 45 -54.17 -66.81 -13.47
C ASP A 45 -52.68 -66.79 -13.09
N GLU A 46 -51.86 -67.64 -13.73
CA GLU A 46 -50.40 -67.58 -13.64
C GLU A 46 -49.84 -66.25 -14.16
N GLN A 47 -50.31 -65.79 -15.33
CA GLN A 47 -49.90 -64.49 -15.90
C GLN A 47 -50.32 -63.32 -15.00
N LYS A 48 -51.51 -63.39 -14.37
CA LYS A 48 -51.93 -62.40 -13.37
C LYS A 48 -51.01 -62.37 -12.16
N GLN A 49 -50.65 -63.53 -11.61
CA GLN A 49 -49.73 -63.60 -10.49
C GLN A 49 -48.35 -63.04 -10.84
N VAL A 50 -47.81 -63.35 -12.02
CA VAL A 50 -46.51 -62.80 -12.47
C VAL A 50 -46.55 -61.26 -12.52
N LEU A 51 -47.63 -60.69 -13.06
CA LEU A 51 -47.79 -59.23 -13.09
C LEU A 51 -47.97 -58.61 -11.70
N GLN A 52 -48.68 -59.29 -10.80
CA GLN A 52 -48.84 -58.84 -9.41
C GLN A 52 -47.50 -58.85 -8.67
N ASN A 53 -46.71 -59.92 -8.79
CA ASN A 53 -45.39 -60.00 -8.18
C ASN A 53 -44.46 -58.91 -8.73
N ARG A 54 -44.44 -58.75 -10.07
CA ARG A 54 -43.61 -57.72 -10.70
C ARG A 54 -44.03 -56.30 -10.32
N ARG A 55 -45.33 -56.08 -10.11
CA ARG A 55 -45.83 -54.81 -9.57
C ARG A 55 -45.33 -54.58 -8.15
N ALA A 56 -45.41 -55.58 -7.27
CA ALA A 56 -44.92 -55.49 -5.90
C ALA A 56 -43.41 -55.24 -5.84
N ASP A 57 -42.64 -55.90 -6.70
CA ASP A 57 -41.19 -55.66 -6.84
C ASP A 57 -40.89 -54.23 -7.29
N LEU A 58 -41.66 -53.72 -8.26
CA LEU A 58 -41.52 -52.33 -8.73
C LEU A 58 -41.90 -51.31 -7.66
N GLU A 59 -42.99 -51.53 -6.93
CA GLU A 59 -43.40 -50.69 -5.80
C GLU A 59 -42.28 -50.65 -4.73
N THR A 60 -41.72 -51.81 -4.39
CA THR A 60 -40.60 -51.91 -3.45
C THR A 60 -39.37 -51.14 -3.95
N SER A 61 -39.00 -51.29 -5.23
CA SER A 61 -37.85 -50.58 -5.81
C SER A 61 -38.05 -49.06 -5.84
N LEU A 62 -39.29 -48.61 -6.08
CA LEU A 62 -39.63 -47.18 -6.07
C LEU A 62 -39.53 -46.62 -4.65
N ASP A 63 -40.02 -47.35 -3.64
CA ASP A 63 -39.92 -46.95 -2.25
C ASP A 63 -38.46 -46.87 -1.80
N GLU A 64 -37.63 -47.85 -2.14
CA GLU A 64 -36.19 -47.83 -1.85
C GLU A 64 -35.47 -46.64 -2.49
N ILE A 65 -35.73 -46.38 -3.78
CA ILE A 65 -35.15 -45.26 -4.51
C ILE A 65 -35.62 -43.93 -3.89
N SER A 66 -36.89 -43.82 -3.54
CA SER A 66 -37.44 -42.60 -2.92
C SER A 66 -36.79 -42.32 -1.56
N ALA A 67 -36.59 -43.36 -0.75
CA ALA A 67 -35.92 -43.25 0.54
C ALA A 67 -34.44 -42.88 0.38
N ASP A 68 -33.74 -43.42 -0.62
CA ASP A 68 -32.36 -43.06 -0.92
C ASP A 68 -32.24 -41.61 -1.39
N TRP A 69 -33.15 -41.14 -2.25
CA TRP A 69 -33.22 -39.75 -2.66
C TRP A 69 -33.43 -38.80 -1.49
N GLU A 70 -34.36 -39.13 -0.58
CA GLU A 70 -34.61 -38.28 0.59
C GLU A 70 -33.38 -38.22 1.51
N ARG A 71 -32.68 -39.34 1.72
CA ARG A 71 -31.42 -39.36 2.49
C ARG A 71 -30.32 -38.51 1.85
N ARG A 72 -30.13 -38.63 0.54
CA ARG A 72 -29.13 -37.82 -0.19
C ARG A 72 -29.49 -36.34 -0.13
N LEU A 73 -30.77 -36.02 -0.22
CA LEU A 73 -31.26 -34.66 -0.18
C LEU A 73 -31.11 -34.05 1.22
N SER A 74 -31.41 -34.82 2.28
CA SER A 74 -31.16 -34.39 3.65
C SER A 74 -29.67 -34.17 3.92
N GLN A 75 -28.82 -35.08 3.44
CA GLN A 75 -27.37 -34.96 3.60
C GLN A 75 -26.82 -33.75 2.84
N ALA A 76 -27.26 -33.53 1.59
CA ALA A 76 -26.86 -32.35 0.82
C ALA A 76 -27.30 -31.03 1.48
N ARG A 77 -28.48 -31.00 2.11
CA ARG A 77 -28.93 -29.83 2.90
C ARG A 77 -28.05 -29.62 4.13
N GLU A 78 -27.69 -30.69 4.84
CA GLU A 78 -26.83 -30.62 6.01
C GLU A 78 -25.43 -30.14 5.63
N ASP A 79 -24.82 -30.72 4.61
CA ASP A 79 -23.50 -30.35 4.08
C ASP A 79 -23.47 -28.89 3.63
N LEU A 80 -24.52 -28.43 2.93
CA LEU A 80 -24.63 -27.03 2.51
C LEU A 80 -24.75 -26.08 3.70
N SER A 81 -25.51 -26.46 4.73
CA SER A 81 -25.63 -25.67 5.95
C SER A 81 -24.32 -25.62 6.76
N ALA A 82 -23.58 -26.74 6.80
CA ALA A 82 -22.27 -26.82 7.42
C ALA A 82 -21.24 -25.97 6.66
N ALA A 83 -21.25 -26.01 5.34
CA ALA A 83 -20.38 -25.18 4.50
C ALA A 83 -20.69 -23.68 4.69
N GLN A 84 -21.96 -23.28 4.69
CA GLN A 84 -22.36 -21.89 4.91
C GLN A 84 -21.94 -21.37 6.29
N THR A 85 -22.08 -22.20 7.33
CA THR A 85 -21.67 -21.83 8.69
C THR A 85 -20.14 -21.73 8.83
N ALA A 86 -19.41 -22.63 8.17
CA ALA A 86 -17.95 -22.58 8.09
C ALA A 86 -17.47 -21.31 7.35
N GLU A 87 -18.01 -21.00 6.17
CA GLU A 87 -17.69 -19.77 5.43
C GLU A 87 -18.02 -18.51 6.26
N ALA A 88 -19.15 -18.49 6.96
CA ALA A 88 -19.50 -17.36 7.83
C ALA A 88 -18.52 -17.22 9.01
N ALA A 89 -18.04 -18.33 9.57
CA ALA A 89 -17.03 -18.32 10.63
C ALA A 89 -15.66 -17.83 10.11
N GLU A 90 -15.24 -18.30 8.94
CA GLU A 90 -14.02 -17.83 8.27
C GLU A 90 -14.10 -16.34 7.92
N GLY A 91 -15.23 -15.88 7.37
CA GLY A 91 -15.48 -14.47 7.08
C GLY A 91 -15.37 -13.59 8.33
N LYS A 92 -15.93 -14.03 9.46
CA LYS A 92 -15.80 -13.34 10.75
C LYS A 92 -14.35 -13.30 11.23
N ALA A 93 -13.62 -14.41 11.11
CA ALA A 93 -12.20 -14.49 11.51
C ALA A 93 -11.32 -13.58 10.64
N LEU A 94 -11.57 -13.54 9.34
CA LEU A 94 -10.88 -12.66 8.39
C LEU A 94 -11.15 -11.19 8.71
N ALA A 95 -12.40 -10.81 8.95
CA ALA A 95 -12.77 -9.45 9.34
C ALA A 95 -12.09 -9.03 10.67
N ALA A 96 -12.07 -9.91 11.67
CA ALA A 96 -11.39 -9.65 12.94
C ALA A 96 -9.87 -9.49 12.75
N ASN A 97 -9.25 -10.29 11.89
CA ASN A 97 -7.83 -10.18 11.57
C ASN A 97 -7.50 -8.91 10.79
N GLN A 98 -8.37 -8.48 9.87
CA GLN A 98 -8.24 -7.20 9.17
C GLN A 98 -8.29 -6.04 10.17
N ALA A 99 -9.29 -6.02 11.06
CA ALA A 99 -9.40 -4.99 12.11
C ALA A 99 -8.16 -4.94 13.01
N ARG A 100 -7.59 -6.10 13.39
CA ARG A 100 -6.32 -6.15 14.15
C ARG A 100 -5.14 -5.59 13.36
N ARG A 101 -5.05 -5.87 12.06
CA ARG A 101 -3.98 -5.32 11.20
C ARG A 101 -4.10 -3.80 11.08
N ASP A 102 -5.31 -3.29 10.94
CA ASP A 102 -5.55 -1.84 10.86
C ASP A 102 -5.17 -1.15 12.18
N GLU A 103 -5.52 -1.77 13.31
CA GLU A 103 -5.15 -1.26 14.63
C GLU A 103 -3.62 -1.27 14.84
N ILE A 104 -2.94 -2.36 14.48
CA ILE A 104 -1.47 -2.42 14.53
C ILE A 104 -0.86 -1.35 13.64
N THR A 105 -1.42 -1.11 12.45
CA THR A 105 -0.94 -0.08 11.52
C THR A 105 -1.10 1.32 12.11
N LYS A 106 -2.23 1.60 12.79
CA LYS A 106 -2.44 2.86 13.52
C LYS A 106 -1.41 3.03 14.64
N GLN A 107 -1.22 2.00 15.46
CA GLN A 107 -0.24 2.02 16.56
C GLN A 107 1.18 2.22 16.04
N LEU A 108 1.55 1.57 14.93
CA LEU A 108 2.86 1.72 14.31
C LEU A 108 3.08 3.16 13.80
N ASN A 109 2.07 3.74 13.15
CA ASN A 109 2.11 5.15 12.73
C ASN A 109 2.21 6.12 13.92
N GLU A 110 1.52 5.85 15.02
CA GLU A 110 1.63 6.66 16.23
C GLU A 110 3.00 6.56 16.89
N LEU A 111 3.55 5.35 16.99
CA LEU A 111 4.90 5.12 17.49
C LEU A 111 5.94 5.81 16.59
N GLU A 112 5.78 5.75 15.28
CA GLU A 112 6.67 6.44 14.34
C GLU A 112 6.61 7.96 14.52
N LYS A 113 5.40 8.53 14.63
CA LYS A 113 5.19 9.96 14.93
C LYS A 113 5.88 10.41 16.22
N ARG A 114 5.93 9.54 17.24
CA ARG A 114 6.64 9.81 18.51
C ARG A 114 8.15 9.59 18.39
N ARG A 115 8.58 8.56 17.66
CA ARG A 115 10.01 8.17 17.51
C ARG A 115 10.80 9.18 16.69
N ILE A 116 10.26 9.67 15.59
CA ILE A 116 10.97 10.61 14.69
C ILE A 116 11.47 11.88 15.42
N PRO A 117 10.63 12.64 16.15
CA PRO A 117 11.09 13.85 16.82
C PRO A 117 12.11 13.52 17.92
N LEU A 118 11.91 12.43 18.68
CA LEU A 118 12.85 11.99 19.72
C LEU A 118 14.24 11.66 19.12
N ALA A 119 14.27 10.94 18.00
CA ALA A 119 15.51 10.60 17.33
C ALA A 119 16.23 11.84 16.74
N ARG A 120 15.47 12.87 16.34
CA ARG A 120 16.01 14.12 15.81
C ARG A 120 16.57 15.06 16.89
N THR A 121 16.09 14.97 18.13
CA THR A 121 16.60 15.78 19.25
C THR A 121 17.76 15.11 19.99
N ASP A 122 17.90 13.79 19.88
CA ASP A 122 19.02 13.02 20.44
C ASP A 122 20.37 13.43 19.82
N GLN A 123 21.30 13.90 20.67
CA GLN A 123 22.62 14.35 20.25
C GLN A 123 23.47 13.24 19.64
N ILE A 124 23.41 12.03 20.21
CA ILE A 124 24.23 10.89 19.77
C ILE A 124 23.76 10.44 18.40
N ARG A 125 22.45 10.29 18.21
CA ARG A 125 21.86 9.95 16.90
C ARG A 125 22.14 11.01 15.84
N ARG A 126 22.18 12.30 16.20
CA ARG A 126 22.58 13.37 15.25
C ARG A 126 24.06 13.31 14.84
N ILE A 127 24.94 12.95 15.77
CA ILE A 127 26.37 12.76 15.46
C ILE A 127 26.53 11.51 14.59
N ALA A 128 25.86 10.41 14.96
CA ALA A 128 25.85 9.18 14.18
C ALA A 128 25.29 9.39 12.77
N ALA A 129 24.20 10.13 12.62
CA ALA A 129 23.62 10.52 11.33
C ALA A 129 24.64 11.21 10.41
N ARG A 130 25.45 12.12 10.97
CA ARG A 130 26.53 12.79 10.21
C ARG A 130 27.66 11.84 9.84
N TRP A 131 27.94 10.85 10.68
CA TRP A 131 29.00 9.87 10.45
C TRP A 131 28.59 8.84 9.38
N TYR A 132 27.37 8.32 9.46
CA TYR A 132 26.84 7.30 8.56
C TYR A 132 26.10 7.87 7.33
N SER A 133 25.99 9.19 7.22
CA SER A 133 25.26 9.89 6.14
C SER A 133 23.77 9.53 6.03
N GLU A 134 23.15 9.18 7.17
CA GLU A 134 21.74 8.84 7.27
C GLU A 134 20.96 9.91 8.03
N LYS A 135 19.63 9.83 8.02
CA LYS A 135 18.80 10.69 8.89
C LYS A 135 18.86 10.17 10.34
N PRO A 136 18.80 11.04 11.37
CA PRO A 136 18.84 10.61 12.79
C PRO A 136 17.77 9.57 13.16
N GLU A 137 16.61 9.62 12.51
CA GLU A 137 15.54 8.63 12.66
C GLU A 137 15.87 7.24 12.07
N GLN A 138 16.78 7.15 11.10
CA GLN A 138 17.13 5.89 10.42
C GLN A 138 18.30 5.16 11.08
N VAL A 139 19.13 5.89 11.83
CA VAL A 139 20.27 5.33 12.57
C VAL A 139 19.81 4.20 13.49
N SER A 140 20.44 3.03 13.34
CA SER A 140 20.18 1.87 14.19
C SER A 140 20.68 2.09 15.62
N GLU A 141 20.09 1.40 16.59
CA GLU A 141 20.52 1.52 17.99
C GLU A 141 21.96 1.04 18.20
N GLY A 142 22.40 0.04 17.43
CA GLY A 142 23.78 -0.46 17.47
C GLY A 142 24.80 0.56 16.95
N GLU A 143 24.49 1.29 15.89
CA GLU A 143 25.33 2.37 15.36
C GLU A 143 25.40 3.56 16.29
N ALA A 144 24.25 3.97 16.85
CA ALA A 144 24.19 4.99 17.87
C ALA A 144 25.01 4.59 19.11
N GLY A 145 24.96 3.32 19.53
CA GLY A 145 25.74 2.80 20.65
C GLY A 145 27.26 2.88 20.44
N LYS A 146 27.76 2.58 19.24
CA LYS A 146 29.19 2.73 18.90
C LYS A 146 29.64 4.18 19.02
N ILE A 147 28.85 5.11 18.46
CA ILE A 147 29.15 6.55 18.53
C ILE A 147 29.03 7.06 19.96
N ALA A 148 28.05 6.58 20.74
CA ALA A 148 27.92 6.89 22.15
C ALA A 148 29.19 6.52 22.93
N ALA A 149 29.71 5.32 22.72
CA ALA A 149 30.92 4.85 23.39
C ALA A 149 32.13 5.75 23.10
N ILE A 150 32.30 6.18 21.84
CA ILE A 150 33.38 7.10 21.46
C ILE A 150 33.18 8.47 22.10
N TRP A 151 31.96 9.02 22.03
CA TRP A 151 31.65 10.35 22.53
C TRP A 151 31.81 10.43 24.06
N PHE A 152 31.16 9.53 24.80
CA PHE A 152 31.30 9.48 26.25
C PHE A 152 32.69 9.05 26.70
N GLY A 153 33.36 8.16 25.96
CA GLY A 153 34.75 7.80 26.22
C GLY A 153 35.69 9.02 26.14
N SER A 154 35.51 9.85 25.11
CA SER A 154 36.31 11.08 24.97
C SER A 154 36.05 12.09 26.09
N LEU A 155 34.80 12.25 26.53
CA LEU A 155 34.44 13.09 27.67
C LEU A 155 35.01 12.58 28.98
N ALA A 156 34.96 11.27 29.21
CA ALA A 156 35.51 10.63 30.41
C ALA A 156 37.01 10.85 30.53
N VAL A 157 37.76 10.73 29.42
CA VAL A 157 39.21 10.98 29.40
C VAL A 157 39.51 12.45 29.73
N ILE A 158 38.79 13.40 29.12
CA ILE A 158 38.98 14.83 29.40
C ILE A 158 38.67 15.13 30.87
N ALA A 159 37.55 14.63 31.39
CA ALA A 159 37.15 14.83 32.78
C ALA A 159 38.14 14.21 33.78
N GLY A 160 38.63 13.00 33.50
CA GLY A 160 39.61 12.32 34.33
C GLY A 160 40.97 13.02 34.36
N LEU A 161 41.38 13.61 33.23
CA LEU A 161 42.65 14.34 33.13
C LEU A 161 42.55 15.81 33.54
N ALA A 162 41.35 16.37 33.67
CA ALA A 162 41.15 17.76 34.06
C ALA A 162 41.81 18.07 35.42
N GLY A 163 41.66 17.21 36.42
CA GLY A 163 42.28 17.38 37.74
C GLY A 163 43.82 17.36 37.68
N PRO A 164 44.45 16.28 37.18
CA PRO A 164 45.91 16.19 37.04
C PRO A 164 46.51 17.31 36.19
N ILE A 165 45.90 17.65 35.06
CA ILE A 165 46.39 18.74 34.19
C ILE A 165 46.30 20.08 34.93
N THR A 166 45.19 20.34 35.63
CA THR A 166 45.02 21.57 36.42
C THR A 166 46.07 21.65 37.54
N ALA A 167 46.34 20.54 38.23
CA ALA A 167 47.37 20.49 39.27
C ALA A 167 48.78 20.76 38.70
N MET A 168 49.12 20.17 37.54
CA MET A 168 50.40 20.45 36.87
C MET A 168 50.53 21.92 36.47
N VAL A 169 49.48 22.53 35.94
CA VAL A 169 49.48 23.95 35.58
C VAL A 169 49.58 24.83 36.83
N ALA A 170 48.86 24.50 37.90
CA ALA A 170 48.94 25.24 39.17
C ALA A 170 50.36 25.19 39.75
N LEU A 171 50.99 24.02 39.80
CA LEU A 171 52.39 23.88 40.23
C LEU A 171 53.36 24.62 39.29
N GLY A 172 53.10 24.61 37.98
CA GLY A 172 53.86 25.37 37.00
C GLY A 172 53.76 26.88 37.20
N LEU A 173 52.55 27.40 37.43
CA LEU A 173 52.29 28.81 37.73
C LEU A 173 52.86 29.22 39.08
N GLN A 174 52.76 28.37 40.10
CA GLN A 174 53.37 28.61 41.42
C GLN A 174 54.90 28.68 41.30
N ARG A 175 55.52 27.79 40.51
CA ARG A 175 56.96 27.83 40.23
C ARG A 175 57.35 29.10 39.46
N ILE A 176 56.55 29.51 38.47
CA ILE A 176 56.79 30.74 37.71
C ILE A 176 56.58 31.98 38.59
N ALA A 177 55.60 31.99 39.50
CA ALA A 177 55.35 33.09 40.44
C ALA A 177 56.50 33.21 41.46
N ALA A 178 56.95 32.09 42.03
CA ALA A 178 58.13 32.04 42.89
C ALA A 178 59.40 32.51 42.15
N GLN A 179 59.49 32.25 40.85
CA GLN A 179 60.59 32.73 40.01
C GLN A 179 60.39 34.17 39.51
N ALA A 180 59.15 34.67 39.42
CA ALA A 180 58.80 36.04 39.03
C ALA A 180 59.03 37.03 40.17
N GLU A 181 58.84 36.63 41.43
CA GLU A 181 59.34 37.40 42.59
C GLU A 181 60.86 37.60 42.51
N SER A 182 61.59 36.72 41.82
CA SER A 182 63.05 36.82 41.64
C SER A 182 63.53 37.48 40.34
N ARG A 183 62.66 37.80 39.36
CA ARG A 183 63.14 38.39 38.08
C ARG A 183 62.11 39.25 37.35
N SER A 184 62.52 40.50 37.15
CA SER A 184 61.84 41.62 36.49
C SER A 184 61.29 41.33 35.08
N GLU A 185 60.21 42.05 34.74
CA GLU A 185 59.52 42.16 33.43
C GLU A 185 60.07 41.33 32.26
N ASN A 186 59.43 40.20 31.96
CA ASN A 186 59.87 39.32 30.88
C ASN A 186 59.10 39.48 29.56
N ARG A 187 59.88 39.48 28.46
CA ARG A 187 59.49 39.72 27.06
C ARG A 187 58.41 38.78 26.51
N LEU A 188 58.20 37.62 27.14
CA LEU A 188 57.20 36.62 26.75
C LEU A 188 55.76 37.10 27.00
N SER A 189 55.51 37.87 28.06
CA SER A 189 54.17 38.43 28.32
C SER A 189 53.74 39.38 27.20
N ARG A 190 54.70 40.12 26.63
CA ARG A 190 54.47 41.01 25.47
C ARG A 190 54.15 40.21 24.20
N LEU A 191 54.78 39.06 24.00
CA LEU A 191 54.50 38.18 22.85
C LEU A 191 53.13 37.49 22.97
N VAL A 192 52.81 36.94 24.14
CA VAL A 192 51.51 36.30 24.40
C VAL A 192 50.37 37.32 24.29
N ARG A 193 50.55 38.53 24.82
CA ARG A 193 49.58 39.63 24.65
C ARG A 193 49.37 39.97 23.17
N ARG A 194 50.43 40.04 22.36
CA ARG A 194 50.31 40.27 20.90
C ARG A 194 49.60 39.12 20.19
N LEU A 195 49.85 37.88 20.60
CA LEU A 195 49.22 36.70 20.00
C LEU A 195 47.71 36.69 20.29
N LEU A 196 47.32 36.94 21.54
CA LEU A 196 45.92 37.02 21.98
C LEU A 196 45.20 38.19 21.31
N LEU A 197 45.84 39.35 21.19
CA LEU A 197 45.29 40.46 20.43
C LEU A 197 45.10 40.08 18.97
N ARG A 198 46.13 39.54 18.26
CA ARG A 198 45.98 39.10 16.86
C ARG A 198 44.84 38.09 16.69
N TRP A 199 44.69 37.15 17.62
CA TRP A 199 43.63 36.16 17.57
C TRP A 199 42.24 36.77 17.81
N ARG A 200 42.11 37.68 18.78
CA ARG A 200 40.89 38.45 19.03
C ARG A 200 40.47 39.24 17.79
N TRP A 201 41.39 40.00 17.18
CA TRP A 201 41.11 40.80 15.98
C TRP A 201 40.78 39.95 14.75
N ARG A 202 41.35 38.74 14.64
CA ARG A 202 41.05 37.82 13.52
C ARG A 202 39.64 37.19 13.62
N ARG A 203 39.02 37.16 14.81
CA ARG A 203 37.65 36.64 15.03
C ARG A 203 36.57 37.72 15.07
N VAL A 204 36.91 38.98 15.31
CA VAL A 204 35.92 40.07 15.24
C VAL A 204 35.73 40.43 13.76
N ARG A 205 34.75 39.80 13.11
CA ARG A 205 34.18 40.30 11.86
C ARG A 205 33.71 41.73 12.11
N THR A 206 34.30 42.70 11.41
CA THR A 206 33.78 44.07 11.35
C THR A 206 32.36 44.02 10.81
N VAL A 207 31.39 44.18 11.72
CA VAL A 207 30.00 44.46 11.34
C VAL A 207 30.02 45.84 10.71
N LYS A 208 29.73 45.93 9.41
CA LYS A 208 29.49 47.23 8.76
C LYS A 208 28.16 47.74 9.30
N VAL A 209 28.21 48.63 10.29
CA VAL A 209 27.05 49.42 10.69
C VAL A 209 26.83 50.44 9.58
N PRO A 210 25.71 50.41 8.85
CA PRO A 210 25.37 51.49 7.94
C PRO A 210 25.08 52.73 8.79
N VAL A 211 25.92 53.75 8.65
CA VAL A 211 25.68 55.07 9.19
C VAL A 211 24.65 55.72 8.28
N GLU A 212 23.47 56.02 8.82
CA GLU A 212 22.44 56.79 8.14
C GLU A 212 22.94 58.23 7.97
N VAL A 213 23.26 58.59 6.73
CA VAL A 213 23.49 59.98 6.34
C VAL A 213 22.10 60.57 6.04
N PRO A 214 21.63 61.61 6.74
CA PRO A 214 20.37 62.25 6.43
C PRO A 214 20.54 63.04 5.14
N VAL A 215 19.91 62.56 4.07
CA VAL A 215 19.76 63.30 2.81
C VAL A 215 18.29 63.62 2.65
N ASP A 216 17.93 64.86 2.95
CA ASP A 216 16.71 65.47 2.44
C ASP A 216 16.81 65.55 0.91
N ARG A 217 15.94 64.81 0.19
CA ARG A 217 15.47 65.15 -1.16
C ARG A 217 14.40 64.16 -1.65
N GLU A 218 13.17 64.66 -1.57
CA GLU A 218 12.10 64.62 -2.56
C GLU A 218 12.15 63.55 -3.68
N VAL A 219 11.16 62.65 -3.61
CA VAL A 219 10.26 62.22 -4.68
C VAL A 219 10.89 61.69 -5.99
N GLU A 220 10.99 60.36 -6.10
CA GLU A 220 10.57 59.64 -7.31
C GLU A 220 9.83 58.34 -6.93
N LYS A 221 8.53 58.35 -7.15
CA LYS A 221 7.63 57.21 -7.01
C LYS A 221 7.95 56.18 -8.09
N ARG A 222 8.70 55.12 -7.75
CA ARG A 222 8.90 53.95 -8.61
C ARG A 222 8.31 52.72 -7.95
N VAL A 223 7.05 52.49 -8.33
CA VAL A 223 6.35 51.20 -8.54
C VAL A 223 7.04 49.99 -7.91
N GLU A 224 6.40 49.47 -6.86
CA GLU A 224 6.62 48.11 -6.38
C GLU A 224 6.35 47.14 -7.54
N VAL A 225 7.41 46.49 -8.05
CA VAL A 225 7.24 45.29 -8.85
C VAL A 225 7.21 44.13 -7.86
N PRO A 226 6.03 43.58 -7.52
CA PRO A 226 5.97 42.35 -6.76
C PRO A 226 6.62 41.25 -7.61
N VAL A 227 7.71 40.67 -7.10
CA VAL A 227 8.27 39.45 -7.69
C VAL A 227 7.29 38.33 -7.36
N GLU A 228 6.36 38.07 -8.27
CA GLU A 228 5.51 36.89 -8.25
C GLU A 228 6.41 35.65 -8.30
N LYS A 229 6.44 34.95 -7.18
CA LYS A 229 7.19 33.72 -7.03
C LYS A 229 6.42 32.63 -7.79
N VAL A 230 6.84 32.32 -9.01
CA VAL A 230 6.23 31.29 -9.87
C VAL A 230 6.25 29.94 -9.14
N VAL A 231 5.10 29.54 -8.60
CA VAL A 231 4.89 28.23 -7.99
C VAL A 231 4.70 27.24 -9.14
N LYS A 232 5.62 26.29 -9.29
CA LYS A 232 5.49 25.19 -10.26
C LYS A 232 4.46 24.20 -9.74
N GLU A 233 3.22 24.33 -10.20
CA GLU A 233 2.14 23.40 -9.92
C GLU A 233 2.28 22.18 -10.85
N ILE A 234 2.60 21.02 -10.28
CA ILE A 234 2.74 19.78 -11.05
C ILE A 234 1.35 19.19 -11.23
N LEU A 235 0.73 19.43 -12.38
CA LEU A 235 -0.53 18.81 -12.79
C LEU A 235 -0.28 17.38 -13.26
N TYR A 236 -0.87 16.41 -12.56
CA TYR A 236 -0.84 15.01 -12.96
C TYR A 236 -2.08 14.69 -13.80
N VAL A 237 -1.93 14.65 -15.12
CA VAL A 237 -3.00 14.23 -16.04
C VAL A 237 -2.84 12.73 -16.30
N PRO A 238 -3.76 11.87 -15.84
CA PRO A 238 -3.72 10.45 -16.13
C PRO A 238 -4.11 10.21 -17.59
N VAL A 239 -3.14 9.83 -18.42
CA VAL A 239 -3.39 9.39 -19.79
C VAL A 239 -3.56 7.88 -19.79
N LEU A 240 -4.76 7.42 -20.12
CA LEU A 240 -5.15 6.00 -20.16
C LEU A 240 -4.82 5.43 -21.53
N THR A 241 -3.53 5.24 -21.84
CA THR A 241 -3.10 4.61 -23.09
C THR A 241 -1.87 3.74 -22.85
N ASP A 242 -1.97 2.46 -23.24
CA ASP A 242 -0.92 1.44 -23.03
C ASP A 242 0.13 1.39 -24.16
N ASP A 243 -0.03 2.22 -25.20
CA ASP A 243 0.84 2.24 -26.38
C ASP A 243 1.87 3.41 -26.31
N PRO A 244 3.18 3.13 -26.15
CA PRO A 244 4.19 4.15 -25.85
C PRO A 244 4.45 5.13 -27.00
N ASP A 245 4.23 4.72 -28.26
CA ASP A 245 4.50 5.58 -29.42
C ASP A 245 3.34 6.55 -29.71
N ALA A 246 2.10 6.14 -29.43
CA ALA A 246 0.93 7.02 -29.47
C ALA A 246 1.01 8.11 -28.40
N LEU A 247 1.49 7.77 -27.20
CA LEU A 247 1.69 8.72 -26.10
C LEU A 247 2.71 9.81 -26.47
N ARG A 248 3.82 9.42 -27.12
CA ARG A 248 4.87 10.36 -27.55
C ARG A 248 4.37 11.32 -28.63
N LYS A 249 3.52 10.84 -29.55
CA LYS A 249 2.96 11.68 -30.61
C LYS A 249 1.97 12.71 -30.06
N ALA A 250 1.09 12.29 -29.14
CA ALA A 250 0.13 13.18 -28.49
C ALA A 250 0.82 14.24 -27.60
N LEU A 251 1.88 13.87 -26.86
CA LEU A 251 2.66 14.85 -26.09
C LEU A 251 3.40 15.88 -26.96
N ASN A 252 3.81 15.51 -28.17
CA ASN A 252 4.56 16.41 -29.05
C ASN A 252 3.67 17.37 -29.84
N GLU A 253 2.39 17.06 -30.08
CA GLU A 253 1.47 17.94 -30.79
C GLU A 253 0.83 19.01 -29.89
N ASP A 254 0.55 18.71 -28.61
CA ASP A 254 -0.22 19.59 -27.71
C ASP A 254 0.62 20.38 -26.69
N LEU A 255 1.95 20.24 -26.68
CA LEU A 255 2.82 20.97 -25.75
C LEU A 255 3.60 22.12 -26.43
N PRO A 256 3.68 23.30 -25.80
CA PRO A 256 4.51 24.40 -26.31
C PRO A 256 5.99 23.99 -26.33
N ALA A 257 6.70 24.38 -27.39
CA ALA A 257 8.04 23.90 -27.76
C ALA A 257 9.11 24.00 -26.65
N GLU A 258 8.91 24.85 -25.63
CA GLU A 258 9.84 25.06 -24.51
C GLU A 258 9.82 23.94 -23.47
N VAL A 259 8.79 23.08 -23.45
CA VAL A 259 8.59 22.05 -22.42
C VAL A 259 9.00 20.65 -22.89
N VAL A 260 9.10 20.44 -24.21
CA VAL A 260 9.38 19.12 -24.83
C VAL A 260 10.74 18.54 -24.39
N ASP A 261 11.75 19.39 -24.23
CA ASP A 261 13.10 18.96 -23.84
C ASP A 261 13.24 18.56 -22.35
N LEU A 262 12.23 18.86 -21.52
CA LEU A 262 12.27 18.61 -20.06
C LEU A 262 11.52 17.34 -19.62
N VAL A 263 10.80 16.66 -20.54
CA VAL A 263 9.97 15.50 -20.20
C VAL A 263 10.76 14.20 -20.35
N LYS A 264 11.09 13.57 -19.22
CA LYS A 264 11.75 12.24 -19.17
C LYS A 264 10.70 11.14 -18.98
N VAL A 265 10.30 10.49 -20.07
CA VAL A 265 9.31 9.39 -20.02
C VAL A 265 9.99 8.10 -19.52
N ALA A 266 9.59 7.63 -18.35
CA ALA A 266 10.03 6.35 -17.79
C ALA A 266 8.88 5.32 -17.85
N ALA A 267 8.87 4.48 -18.88
CA ALA A 267 7.94 3.36 -18.97
C ALA A 267 8.46 2.18 -18.12
N LYS A 268 7.69 1.77 -17.11
CA LYS A 268 8.05 0.64 -16.24
C LYS A 268 7.60 -0.68 -16.88
N GLY A 269 8.49 -1.28 -17.67
CA GLY A 269 8.36 -2.67 -18.11
C GLY A 269 8.87 -2.93 -19.53
N GLY A 270 10.11 -3.40 -19.67
CA GLY A 270 10.66 -3.80 -20.97
C GLY A 270 11.73 -4.89 -20.83
N ARG A 271 11.38 -6.11 -21.27
CA ARG A 271 12.26 -7.29 -21.34
C ARG A 271 13.52 -7.00 -22.18
N LYS A 272 14.69 -7.41 -21.68
CA LYS A 272 15.92 -7.53 -22.49
C LYS A 272 15.67 -8.52 -23.63
N ARG A 273 15.73 -8.06 -24.89
CA ARG A 273 15.91 -8.95 -26.05
C ARG A 273 17.39 -8.98 -26.39
N ALA A 274 17.94 -10.20 -26.37
CA ALA A 274 19.25 -10.53 -26.92
C ALA A 274 19.25 -10.28 -28.44
N GLY A 275 20.33 -9.71 -28.95
CA GLY A 275 20.56 -9.59 -30.40
C GLY A 275 21.05 -10.91 -30.98
N PRO A 276 20.74 -11.22 -32.25
CA PRO A 276 21.45 -12.23 -33.02
C PRO A 276 22.48 -11.60 -33.96
N ALA A 277 23.62 -12.32 -34.06
CA ALA A 277 24.66 -12.39 -35.10
C ALA A 277 24.88 -11.19 -36.05
#